data_AF-V5W3G1-F1
#
_entry.id   AF-V5W3G1-F1
#
_cell.length_a   1.000
_cell.length_b   1.000
_cell.length_c   1.000
_cell.angle_alpha   90.00
_cell.angle_beta   90.00
_cell.angle_gamma   90.00
#
_symmetry.space_group_name_H-M   'P 1'
#
loop_
_entity.id
_entity.type
_entity.pdbx_description
1 polymer ?
#
loop_
_entity_poly.entity_id
_entity_poly.type
_entity_poly.pdbx_seq_one_letter_code
_entity_poly.pdbx_strand_id
1 'polypeptide(L)'
;PCDMPVILCGDFNSLPQSGVVDYLIKGEVERSHVDFREFGDKYLFNEWSAMQDEFVENDVLKHRFNFDRAYKDEHESGLKWTNYTYDFRGIIDYIFFSKEHLGLLGNLKQIPESWFEQQKIVGAPHVHFNSDHFSLLVELELRNSGLSSSSGQDINNSNSNNPSNNVNCQLTNSVSSNSST
;
A
#
# COMPACT_ATOMS: atom_id res chain seq x y z
N PRO A 1 15.98 -8.32 10.81
CA PRO A 1 15.76 -7.64 9.51
C PRO A 1 15.28 -6.21 9.78
N CYS A 2 15.85 -5.21 9.13
CA CYS A 2 15.37 -3.83 9.23
C CYS A 2 14.02 -3.75 8.50
N ASP A 3 12.97 -3.40 9.22
CA ASP A 3 11.65 -3.17 8.64
C ASP A 3 11.70 -1.83 7.90
N MET A 4 11.49 -1.84 6.59
CA MET A 4 11.67 -0.67 5.72
C MET A 4 10.31 -0.22 5.20
N PRO A 5 9.96 1.08 5.30
CA PRO A 5 8.70 1.58 4.76
C PRO A 5 8.61 1.34 3.26
N VAL A 6 7.50 0.76 2.81
CA VAL A 6 7.19 0.57 1.40
C VAL A 6 5.99 1.41 1.00
N ILE A 7 6.11 2.06 -0.16
CA ILE A 7 5.00 2.64 -0.92
C ILE A 7 4.94 1.88 -2.24
N LEU A 8 3.79 1.28 -2.54
CA LEU A 8 3.55 0.51 -3.76
C LEU A 8 2.46 1.19 -4.58
N CYS A 9 2.83 1.70 -5.75
CA CYS A 9 1.94 2.41 -6.66
C CYS A 9 1.84 1.67 -7.99
N GLY A 10 0.68 1.72 -8.63
CA GLY A 10 0.55 1.23 -9.99
C GLY A 10 -0.89 1.15 -10.49
N ASP A 11 -1.01 0.90 -11.79
CA ASP A 11 -2.21 0.36 -12.42
C ASP A 11 -2.20 -1.17 -12.26
N PHE A 12 -3.12 -1.69 -11.46
CA PHE A 12 -3.25 -3.12 -11.19
C PHE A 12 -4.26 -3.78 -12.10
N ASN A 13 -4.99 -3.03 -12.94
CA ASN A 13 -6.11 -3.53 -13.76
C ASN A 13 -7.08 -4.42 -12.97
N SER A 14 -7.28 -4.08 -11.69
CA SER A 14 -7.94 -4.92 -10.70
C SER A 14 -8.92 -4.09 -9.89
N LEU A 15 -10.20 -4.47 -9.88
CA LEU A 15 -11.22 -3.77 -9.10
C LEU A 15 -11.01 -3.98 -7.58
N PRO A 16 -11.60 -3.13 -6.72
CA PRO A 16 -11.38 -3.20 -5.27
C PRO A 16 -11.78 -4.52 -4.62
N GLN A 17 -12.64 -5.33 -5.26
CA GLN A 17 -13.11 -6.64 -4.80
C GLN A 17 -12.32 -7.82 -5.38
N SER A 18 -11.24 -7.56 -6.12
CA SER A 18 -10.39 -8.60 -6.70
C SER A 18 -9.49 -9.27 -5.66
N GLY A 19 -9.08 -10.50 -5.96
CA GLY A 19 -8.10 -11.25 -5.19
C GLY A 19 -6.74 -10.56 -5.13
N VAL A 20 -6.38 -9.74 -6.12
CA VAL A 20 -5.15 -8.93 -6.11
C VAL A 20 -5.18 -7.91 -4.98
N VAL A 21 -6.28 -7.15 -4.87
CA VAL A 21 -6.43 -6.13 -3.83
C VAL A 21 -6.58 -6.77 -2.46
N ASP A 22 -7.34 -7.88 -2.38
CA ASP A 22 -7.50 -8.65 -1.15
C ASP A 22 -6.16 -9.21 -0.64
N TYR A 23 -5.35 -9.80 -1.53
CA TYR A 23 -4.01 -10.28 -1.20
C TYR A 23 -3.13 -9.18 -0.61
N LEU A 24 -3.09 -8.01 -1.28
CA LEU A 24 -2.27 -6.87 -0.84
C LEU A 24 -2.71 -6.28 0.50
N ILE A 25 -4.02 -6.23 0.78
CA ILE A 25 -4.57 -5.64 2.01
C ILE A 25 -4.54 -6.63 3.18
N LYS A 26 -4.92 -7.88 2.95
CA LYS A 26 -5.01 -8.91 4.00
C LYS A 26 -3.64 -9.53 4.29
N GLY A 27 -2.71 -9.44 3.35
CA GLY A 27 -1.42 -10.13 3.39
C GLY A 27 -1.52 -11.60 2.99
N GLU A 28 -2.70 -12.07 2.59
CA GLU A 28 -2.92 -13.45 2.22
C GLU A 28 -4.11 -13.65 1.26
N VAL A 29 -4.05 -14.71 0.45
CA VAL A 29 -5.13 -15.16 -0.43
C VAL A 29 -5.09 -16.67 -0.61
N GLU A 30 -6.25 -17.32 -0.57
CA GLU A 30 -6.37 -18.76 -0.80
C GLU A 30 -6.15 -19.09 -2.29
N ARG A 31 -5.46 -20.20 -2.58
CA ARG A 31 -5.28 -20.69 -3.96
C ARG A 31 -6.58 -21.09 -4.66
N SER A 32 -7.61 -21.39 -3.87
CA SER A 32 -8.99 -21.66 -4.31
C SER A 32 -9.76 -20.39 -4.70
N HIS A 33 -9.18 -19.19 -4.51
CA HIS A 33 -9.85 -17.93 -4.82
C HIS A 33 -10.32 -17.89 -6.28
N VAL A 34 -11.53 -17.36 -6.51
CA VAL A 34 -12.21 -17.38 -7.83
C VAL A 34 -11.38 -16.76 -8.96
N ASP A 35 -10.55 -15.76 -8.63
CA ASP A 35 -9.67 -15.09 -9.61
C ASP A 35 -8.54 -15.99 -10.13
N PHE A 36 -8.16 -17.05 -9.40
CA PHE A 36 -7.25 -18.07 -9.92
C PHE A 36 -7.92 -19.00 -10.94
N ARG A 37 -9.26 -18.96 -11.05
CA ARG A 37 -10.06 -19.79 -11.97
C ARG A 37 -9.68 -21.28 -11.84
N GLU A 38 -9.71 -22.02 -12.95
CA GLU A 38 -9.26 -23.42 -13.01
C GLU A 38 -7.73 -23.58 -12.98
N PHE A 39 -6.99 -22.48 -12.84
CA PHE A 39 -5.53 -22.48 -12.90
C PHE A 39 -4.86 -22.40 -11.54
N GLY A 40 -5.60 -22.31 -10.42
CA GLY A 40 -5.04 -22.22 -9.06
C GLY A 40 -3.98 -23.30 -8.78
N ASP A 41 -4.28 -24.55 -9.12
CA ASP A 41 -3.36 -25.69 -8.97
C ASP A 41 -2.28 -25.77 -10.05
N LYS A 42 -2.48 -25.09 -11.19
CA LYS A 42 -1.61 -25.14 -12.38
C LYS A 42 -0.63 -23.97 -12.45
N TYR A 43 -0.93 -22.84 -11.79
CA TYR A 43 0.05 -21.79 -11.60
C TYR A 43 1.22 -22.40 -10.86
N LEU A 44 2.36 -22.48 -11.53
CA LEU A 44 3.61 -22.98 -10.98
C LEU A 44 4.13 -21.97 -9.95
N PHE A 45 3.45 -21.83 -8.81
CA PHE A 45 4.06 -21.33 -7.57
C PHE A 45 5.25 -22.23 -7.18
N ASN A 46 5.36 -23.40 -7.81
CA ASN A 46 6.52 -24.28 -7.80
C ASN A 46 7.80 -23.65 -8.42
N GLU A 47 7.72 -22.53 -9.15
CA GLU A 47 8.90 -21.76 -9.56
C GLU A 47 9.31 -20.74 -8.49
N TRP A 48 8.35 -20.27 -7.68
CA TRP A 48 8.59 -19.50 -6.45
C TRP A 48 9.13 -20.38 -5.30
N SER A 49 9.34 -21.68 -5.55
CA SER A 49 9.80 -22.68 -4.56
C SER A 49 11.15 -22.42 -3.94
N ALA A 50 11.96 -21.53 -4.51
CA ALA A 50 13.17 -21.07 -3.83
C ALA A 50 12.84 -20.28 -2.54
N MET A 51 11.58 -19.88 -2.31
CA MET A 51 11.11 -19.11 -1.16
C MET A 51 9.98 -19.83 -0.37
N GLN A 52 9.79 -21.13 -0.60
CA GLN A 52 8.51 -21.84 -0.39
C GLN A 52 7.94 -21.83 1.03
N ASP A 53 8.75 -22.09 2.06
CA ASP A 53 8.22 -22.30 3.42
C ASP A 53 7.72 -21.01 4.10
N GLU A 54 8.10 -19.82 3.58
CA GLU A 54 7.75 -18.55 4.22
C GLU A 54 6.53 -17.86 3.58
N PHE A 55 6.17 -18.21 2.34
CA PHE A 55 5.11 -17.51 1.57
C PHE A 55 3.95 -18.39 1.12
N VAL A 56 4.03 -19.70 1.33
CA VAL A 56 2.92 -20.63 1.07
C VAL A 56 2.69 -21.50 2.30
N GLU A 57 1.54 -21.36 2.94
CA GLU A 57 1.16 -22.15 4.11
C GLU A 57 -0.28 -22.65 3.94
N ASN A 58 -0.52 -23.97 4.03
CA ASN A 58 -1.86 -24.59 3.95
C ASN A 58 -2.69 -24.11 2.74
N ASP A 59 -2.10 -24.08 1.54
CA ASP A 59 -2.71 -23.56 0.29
C ASP A 59 -3.13 -22.08 0.30
N VAL A 60 -2.57 -21.31 1.23
CA VAL A 60 -2.67 -19.85 1.28
C VAL A 60 -1.36 -19.24 0.83
N LEU A 61 -1.43 -18.31 -0.12
CA LEU A 61 -0.31 -17.46 -0.51
C LEU A 61 -0.25 -16.28 0.45
N LYS A 62 0.93 -15.95 0.98
CA LYS A 62 1.11 -14.89 1.99
C LYS A 62 2.21 -13.90 1.60
N HIS A 63 2.17 -12.70 2.18
CA HIS A 63 3.30 -11.76 2.21
C HIS A 63 3.41 -11.09 3.57
N ARG A 64 4.61 -10.57 3.89
CA ARG A 64 4.89 -9.96 5.20
C ARG A 64 4.56 -8.46 5.29
N PHE A 65 4.27 -7.81 4.17
CA PHE A 65 3.93 -6.39 4.18
C PHE A 65 2.56 -6.18 4.83
N ASN A 66 2.46 -5.17 5.69
CA ASN A 66 1.22 -4.81 6.34
C ASN A 66 0.67 -3.53 5.69
N PHE A 67 0.21 -3.68 4.45
CA PHE A 67 -0.25 -2.55 3.67
C PHE A 67 -1.59 -1.99 4.18
N ASP A 68 -1.78 -0.73 3.88
CA ASP A 68 -3.07 -0.06 3.79
C ASP A 68 -3.15 0.67 2.46
N ARG A 69 -4.36 0.97 1.99
CA ARG A 69 -4.57 1.74 0.75
C ARG A 69 -4.97 3.16 1.06
N ALA A 70 -4.46 4.11 0.28
CA ALA A 70 -4.72 5.53 0.50
C ALA A 70 -6.16 5.98 0.14
N TYR A 71 -6.85 5.18 -0.67
CA TYR A 71 -8.23 5.40 -1.10
C TYR A 71 -9.07 4.18 -0.70
N LYS A 72 -9.77 4.24 0.45
CA LYS A 72 -10.45 3.08 1.06
C LYS A 72 -11.92 2.95 0.74
N ASP A 73 -12.65 4.04 0.88
CA ASP A 73 -14.10 4.12 0.72
C ASP A 73 -14.40 5.32 -0.18
N GLU A 74 -15.39 5.21 -1.06
CA GLU A 74 -15.88 6.32 -1.87
C GLU A 74 -16.31 7.50 -0.98
N HIS A 75 -16.96 7.24 0.16
CA HIS A 75 -17.46 8.27 1.06
C HIS A 75 -16.35 9.05 1.77
N GLU A 76 -15.25 8.38 2.15
CA GLU A 76 -14.14 9.00 2.86
C GLU A 76 -13.09 9.58 1.91
N SER A 77 -12.75 8.85 0.85
CA SER A 77 -11.69 9.22 -0.09
C SER A 77 -12.18 10.08 -1.25
N GLY A 78 -13.51 10.11 -1.49
CA GLY A 78 -14.11 10.89 -2.58
C GLY A 78 -13.69 10.42 -3.97
N LEU A 79 -13.19 9.18 -4.10
CA LEU A 79 -12.72 8.60 -5.37
C LEU A 79 -13.67 7.48 -5.79
N LYS A 80 -14.24 7.60 -7.00
CA LYS A 80 -15.18 6.66 -7.61
C LYS A 80 -14.57 5.81 -8.71
N TRP A 81 -13.62 6.39 -9.43
CA TRP A 81 -12.93 5.73 -10.53
C TRP A 81 -11.56 6.39 -10.75
N THR A 82 -10.61 5.60 -11.22
CA THR A 82 -9.29 6.05 -11.64
C THR A 82 -9.15 5.95 -13.14
N ASN A 83 -9.75 4.94 -13.77
CA ASN A 83 -9.95 4.87 -15.21
C ASN A 83 -11.39 5.26 -15.58
N TYR A 84 -11.53 6.12 -16.59
CA TYR A 84 -12.81 6.64 -17.06
C TYR A 84 -12.87 6.65 -18.58
N THR A 85 -13.50 5.61 -19.14
CA THR A 85 -13.80 5.50 -20.56
C THR A 85 -15.32 5.43 -20.77
N TYR A 86 -15.73 5.32 -22.03
CA TYR A 86 -17.14 5.13 -22.36
C TYR A 86 -17.66 3.76 -21.87
N ASP A 87 -16.87 2.70 -22.08
CA ASP A 87 -17.26 1.32 -21.81
C ASP A 87 -16.93 0.86 -20.37
N PHE A 88 -15.93 1.48 -19.74
CA PHE A 88 -15.44 1.07 -18.43
C PHE A 88 -15.15 2.27 -17.53
N ARG A 89 -15.59 2.16 -16.27
CA ARG A 89 -15.29 3.10 -15.19
C ARG A 89 -15.03 2.30 -13.94
N GLY A 90 -13.87 2.48 -13.33
CA GLY A 90 -13.52 1.73 -12.14
C GLY A 90 -12.24 2.21 -11.49
N ILE A 91 -12.04 1.76 -10.25
CA ILE A 91 -10.79 1.96 -9.51
C ILE A 91 -9.89 0.78 -9.86
N ILE A 92 -8.81 1.06 -10.59
CA ILE A 92 -7.78 0.08 -10.96
C ILE A 92 -6.36 0.57 -10.66
N ASP A 93 -6.21 1.85 -10.33
CA ASP A 93 -4.96 2.44 -9.87
C ASP A 93 -4.97 2.55 -8.35
N TYR A 94 -3.83 2.25 -7.71
CA TYR A 94 -3.73 2.24 -6.26
C TYR A 94 -2.41 2.82 -5.76
N ILE A 95 -2.45 3.36 -4.55
CA ILE A 95 -1.29 3.68 -3.73
C ILE A 95 -1.46 2.92 -2.42
N PHE A 96 -0.65 1.88 -2.24
CA PHE A 96 -0.52 1.12 -1.00
C PHE A 96 0.69 1.63 -0.21
N PHE A 97 0.61 1.57 1.11
CA PHE A 97 1.71 1.96 1.98
C PHE A 97 1.77 1.09 3.24
N SER A 98 2.98 0.85 3.72
CA SER A 98 3.29 0.19 5.00
C SER A 98 2.70 0.97 6.17
N LYS A 99 1.58 0.52 6.74
CA LYS A 99 0.79 1.32 7.70
C LYS A 99 1.38 1.41 9.10
N GLU A 100 2.32 0.53 9.41
CA GLU A 100 3.16 0.57 10.60
C GLU A 100 4.18 1.72 10.55
N HIS A 101 4.62 2.12 9.34
CA HIS A 101 5.62 3.16 9.15
C HIS A 101 5.03 4.48 8.64
N LEU A 102 3.92 4.44 7.91
CA LEU A 102 3.37 5.59 7.20
C LEU A 102 1.95 5.88 7.66
N GLY A 103 1.66 7.16 7.93
CA GLY A 103 0.32 7.68 8.22
C GLY A 103 -0.22 8.47 7.05
N LEU A 104 -1.47 8.22 6.66
CA LEU A 104 -2.16 9.02 5.64
C LEU A 104 -2.65 10.34 6.26
N LEU A 105 -2.11 11.46 5.78
CA LEU A 105 -2.54 12.81 6.18
C LEU A 105 -3.70 13.31 5.32
N GLY A 106 -3.65 13.01 4.02
CA GLY A 106 -4.68 13.43 3.07
C GLY A 106 -4.51 12.81 1.69
N ASN A 107 -5.54 12.97 0.87
CA ASN A 107 -5.55 12.53 -0.52
C ASN A 107 -6.24 13.57 -1.42
N LEU A 108 -5.89 13.57 -2.70
CA LEU A 108 -6.55 14.38 -3.71
C LEU A 108 -7.92 13.78 -4.01
N LYS A 109 -8.97 14.59 -3.81
CA LYS A 109 -10.36 14.25 -4.13
C LYS A 109 -10.59 14.29 -5.63
N GLN A 110 -11.54 13.47 -6.09
CA GLN A 110 -11.93 13.44 -7.49
C GLN A 110 -12.65 14.71 -7.91
N ILE A 111 -12.55 15.05 -9.20
CA ILE A 111 -13.39 16.08 -9.83
C ILE A 111 -14.87 15.65 -9.67
N PRO A 112 -15.78 16.53 -9.21
CA PRO A 112 -17.18 16.17 -9.02
C PRO A 112 -17.84 15.65 -10.31
N GLU A 113 -18.62 14.55 -10.20
CA GLU A 113 -19.33 13.95 -11.34
C GLU A 113 -20.25 14.95 -12.06
N SER A 114 -20.86 15.86 -11.30
CA SER A 114 -21.71 16.92 -11.83
C SER A 114 -21.00 17.82 -12.84
N TRP A 115 -19.68 17.99 -12.72
CA TRP A 115 -18.90 18.75 -13.71
C TRP A 115 -18.77 17.98 -15.02
N PHE A 116 -18.51 16.66 -14.99
CA PHE A 116 -18.47 15.83 -16.19
C PHE A 116 -19.82 15.81 -16.90
N GLU A 117 -20.91 15.71 -16.15
CA GLU A 117 -22.28 15.78 -16.67
C GLU A 117 -22.57 17.12 -17.36
N GLN A 118 -22.21 18.24 -16.73
CA GLN A 118 -22.38 19.59 -17.28
C GLN A 118 -21.59 19.78 -18.57
N GLN A 119 -20.37 19.26 -18.63
CA GLN A 119 -19.51 19.30 -19.82
C GLN A 119 -19.84 18.22 -20.86
N LYS A 120 -20.80 17.32 -20.56
CA LYS A 120 -21.17 16.17 -21.40
C LYS A 120 -19.98 15.27 -21.75
N ILE A 121 -19.03 15.15 -20.84
CA ILE A 121 -17.86 14.28 -20.98
C ILE A 121 -18.28 12.89 -20.53
N VAL A 122 -18.25 11.92 -21.44
CA VAL A 122 -18.70 10.53 -21.20
C VAL A 122 -17.56 9.53 -21.07
N GLY A 123 -16.33 9.98 -21.32
CA GLY A 123 -15.09 9.20 -21.23
C GLY A 123 -13.89 10.11 -21.46
N ALA A 124 -12.72 9.61 -21.08
CA ALA A 124 -11.41 10.17 -21.36
C ALA A 124 -10.59 9.16 -22.22
N PRO A 125 -9.51 9.57 -22.92
CA PRO A 125 -9.00 10.95 -23.01
C PRO A 125 -9.98 11.92 -23.67
N HIS A 126 -9.82 13.21 -23.39
CA HIS A 126 -10.67 14.32 -23.84
C HIS A 126 -9.82 15.57 -24.08
N VAL A 127 -10.33 16.62 -24.75
CA VAL A 127 -9.55 17.88 -24.95
C VAL A 127 -9.09 18.54 -23.64
N HIS A 128 -9.73 18.21 -22.52
CA HIS A 128 -9.34 18.67 -21.19
C HIS A 128 -8.52 17.64 -20.39
N PHE A 129 -8.41 16.40 -20.86
CA PHE A 129 -7.76 15.29 -20.16
C PHE A 129 -6.90 14.46 -21.11
N ASN A 130 -5.60 14.47 -20.89
CA ASN A 130 -4.63 13.82 -21.78
C ASN A 130 -4.46 12.30 -21.54
N SER A 131 -5.28 11.71 -20.66
CA SER A 131 -5.23 10.32 -20.22
C SER A 131 -6.66 9.86 -19.88
N ASP A 132 -6.96 8.58 -20.10
CA ASP A 132 -8.16 7.91 -19.59
C ASP A 132 -8.05 7.52 -18.11
N HIS A 133 -6.82 7.51 -17.57
CA HIS A 133 -6.53 7.42 -16.15
C HIS A 133 -6.36 8.80 -15.50
N PHE A 134 -6.90 8.97 -14.29
CA PHE A 134 -6.79 10.16 -13.47
C PHE A 134 -5.75 9.94 -12.37
N SER A 135 -4.90 10.94 -12.16
CA SER A 135 -3.79 10.87 -11.21
C SER A 135 -4.26 10.70 -9.77
N LEU A 136 -3.61 9.80 -9.03
CA LEU A 136 -3.70 9.73 -7.59
C LEU A 136 -2.61 10.58 -6.94
N LEU A 137 -2.94 11.23 -5.83
CA LEU A 137 -2.01 12.05 -5.06
C LEU A 137 -2.36 11.93 -3.58
N VAL A 138 -1.35 11.67 -2.75
CA VAL A 138 -1.50 11.45 -1.32
C VAL A 138 -0.42 12.21 -0.55
N GLU A 139 -0.74 12.60 0.66
CA GLU A 139 0.21 13.13 1.64
C GLU A 139 0.40 12.08 2.74
N LEU A 140 1.65 11.63 2.92
CA LEU A 140 2.02 10.61 3.88
C LEU A 140 3.02 11.17 4.90
N GLU A 141 2.82 10.84 6.16
CA GLU A 141 3.75 11.09 7.25
C GLU A 141 4.59 9.83 7.52
N LEU A 142 5.92 9.94 7.45
CA LEU A 142 6.82 8.90 7.94
C LEU A 142 6.90 8.96 9.47
N ARG A 143 6.39 7.92 10.12
CA ARG A 143 6.43 7.76 11.57
C ARG A 143 7.79 7.24 11.98
N ASN A 144 8.41 7.89 12.95
CA ASN A 144 9.65 7.39 13.52
C ASN A 144 9.31 6.26 14.50
N SER A 145 9.67 5.01 14.19
CA SER A 145 9.46 3.87 15.09
C SER A 145 10.31 3.91 16.38
N GLY A 146 10.98 5.03 16.65
CA GLY A 146 11.81 5.28 17.83
C GLY A 146 11.24 6.41 18.69
N LEU A 147 10.26 6.06 19.51
CA LEU A 147 9.84 6.68 20.78
C LEU A 147 8.35 6.36 20.94
N SER A 148 8.06 5.16 21.46
CA SER A 148 6.83 4.98 22.22
C SER A 148 6.79 6.11 23.24
N SER A 149 5.91 7.09 23.04
CA SER A 149 5.55 8.06 24.06
C SER A 149 5.10 7.26 25.27
N SER A 150 5.98 7.14 26.26
CA SER A 150 5.63 6.67 27.58
C SER A 150 4.62 7.67 28.15
N SER A 151 3.34 7.41 27.90
CA SER A 151 2.25 7.94 28.71
C SER A 151 2.58 7.59 30.15
N GLY A 152 2.77 8.62 30.98
CA GLY A 152 3.29 8.47 32.33
C GLY A 152 2.47 7.50 33.16
N GLN A 153 3.17 6.57 33.81
CA GLN A 153 2.88 6.16 35.17
C GLN A 153 4.18 5.90 35.93
N ASP A 154 4.32 6.69 36.99
CA ASP A 154 4.76 6.32 38.33
C ASP A 154 6.20 5.84 38.56
N ILE A 155 6.92 6.68 39.32
CA ILE A 155 8.05 6.31 40.15
C ILE A 155 7.60 5.16 41.06
N ASN A 156 8.15 3.95 40.86
CA ASN A 156 8.64 3.13 41.96
C ASN A 156 9.60 2.03 41.49
N ASN A 157 10.65 1.90 42.29
CA ASN A 157 11.90 1.20 42.07
C ASN A 157 11.77 -0.30 42.39
N SER A 158 12.38 -1.20 41.59
CA SER A 158 12.95 -2.49 42.03
C SER A 158 13.67 -3.23 40.90
N ASN A 159 14.89 -3.67 41.21
CA ASN A 159 15.87 -4.38 40.36
C ASN A 159 15.36 -5.70 39.74
N SER A 160 15.77 -5.99 38.49
CA SER A 160 16.49 -7.24 38.15
C SER A 160 17.02 -7.25 36.70
N ASN A 161 18.10 -8.00 36.54
CA ASN A 161 19.04 -8.05 35.42
C ASN A 161 18.45 -8.41 34.04
N ASN A 162 18.95 -7.72 33.00
CA ASN A 162 18.83 -8.08 31.59
C ASN A 162 20.17 -8.71 31.12
N PRO A 163 20.18 -9.46 30.00
CA PRO A 163 20.78 -8.81 28.83
C PRO A 163 19.93 -8.97 27.57
N SER A 164 19.64 -7.82 26.98
CA SER A 164 18.92 -7.64 25.72
C SER A 164 19.86 -7.85 24.53
N ASN A 165 19.49 -8.69 23.58
CA ASN A 165 20.04 -8.65 22.23
C ASN A 165 19.30 -7.58 21.42
N ASN A 166 19.74 -6.32 21.53
CA ASN A 166 19.32 -5.25 20.62
C ASN A 166 20.40 -5.05 19.56
N VAL A 167 20.12 -5.51 18.33
CA VAL A 167 20.90 -5.13 17.16
C VAL A 167 20.45 -3.72 16.75
N ASN A 168 21.30 -2.74 17.03
CA ASN A 168 21.08 -1.34 16.73
C ASN A 168 21.46 -1.06 15.27
N CYS A 169 20.49 -0.84 14.38
CA CYS A 169 20.75 -0.35 13.03
C CYS A 169 20.95 1.17 13.08
N GLN A 170 22.18 1.62 13.29
CA GLN A 170 22.52 3.04 13.20
C GLN A 170 22.57 3.49 11.73
N LEU A 171 21.70 4.42 11.36
CA LEU A 171 21.81 5.21 10.13
C LEU A 171 23.00 6.18 10.27
N THR A 172 24.10 5.89 9.59
CA THR A 172 25.24 6.81 9.49
C THR A 172 24.95 7.86 8.41
N ASN A 173 24.57 9.07 8.81
CA ASN A 173 24.62 10.24 7.93
C ASN A 173 26.08 10.65 7.75
N SER A 174 26.68 10.35 6.60
CA SER A 174 27.95 10.95 6.18
C SER A 174 27.66 12.13 5.25
N VAL A 175 27.78 13.35 5.77
CA VAL A 175 27.86 14.58 4.97
C VAL A 175 29.34 14.84 4.74
N SER A 176 29.83 14.59 3.52
CA SER A 176 31.17 15.00 3.11
C SER A 176 31.14 16.46 2.67
N SER A 177 31.62 17.37 3.52
CA SER A 177 31.94 18.74 3.12
C SER A 177 33.25 18.74 2.32
N ASN A 178 33.16 18.93 1.00
CA ASN A 178 34.31 19.28 0.18
C ASN A 178 34.57 20.78 0.31
N SER A 179 35.65 21.13 1.00
CA SER A 179 36.34 22.41 0.82
C SER A 179 37.81 22.13 0.51
N SER A 180 38.27 22.60 -0.65
CA SER A 180 39.68 22.70 -0.99
C SER A 180 39.86 23.95 -1.82
N THR A 181 40.56 24.92 -1.23
CA THR A 181 41.26 26.03 -1.89
C THR A 181 42.48 25.52 -2.64
#